data_AF-A0A1I1IL07-F1
#
_entry.id   AF-A0A1I1IL07-F1
#
_cell.length_a   1.000
_cell.length_b   1.000
_cell.length_c   1.000
_cell.angle_alpha   90.00
_cell.angle_beta   90.00
_cell.angle_gamma   90.00
#
_symmetry.space_group_name_H-M   'P 1'
#
loop_
_entity.id
_entity.type
_entity.pdbx_description
1 polymer ?
#
loop_
_entity_poly.entity_id
_entity_poly.type
_entity_poly.pdbx_seq_one_letter_code
_entity_poly.pdbx_strand_id
1 'polypeptide(L)'
;MQSEYDAGTIGKQALGKLRRLKLQDILNSILELSGSDAAGWLDKKKSRIDRSKLAIAVGLRVKPDNLRQSFKSDIEAAEFKLRQLNVIINDPKTNKQIGDENVSRFLCFINERLANDGYEWPVNNKKRLYHKKIWSFFLDQPIEDIKSAPTFFSRNATVKEKLIDIDLMIVKNEVKTICYASETALDEMQETMTSAAISKLRQQVKEVREQLVGEREERKRLESENHALQIELEQYKARDKAMQSSSIAGLKVAGAH
;
A
#
# COMPACT_ATOMS: atom_id res chain seq x y z
N MET A 1 -29.74 12.20 16.60
CA MET A 1 -28.56 11.60 15.94
C MET A 1 -28.09 12.36 14.70
N GLN A 2 -28.86 12.48 13.59
CA GLN A 2 -28.40 13.25 12.42
C GLN A 2 -28.21 14.75 12.78
N SER A 3 -29.16 15.34 13.48
CA SER A 3 -29.08 16.71 14.04
C SER A 3 -27.87 16.93 14.97
N GLU A 4 -27.54 15.95 15.82
CA GLU A 4 -26.35 15.99 16.69
C GLU A 4 -25.04 15.88 15.90
N TYR A 5 -25.02 15.13 14.80
CA TYR A 5 -23.87 15.07 13.92
C TYR A 5 -23.66 16.40 13.20
N ASP A 6 -24.74 16.99 12.68
CA ASP A 6 -24.69 18.27 11.97
C ASP A 6 -24.29 19.42 12.92
N ALA A 7 -24.67 19.33 14.20
CA ALA A 7 -24.22 20.25 15.26
C ALA A 7 -22.81 19.95 15.80
N GLY A 8 -22.15 18.88 15.35
CA GLY A 8 -20.80 18.49 15.80
C GLY A 8 -20.71 17.97 17.24
N THR A 9 -21.85 17.71 17.90
CA THR A 9 -21.93 17.29 19.31
C THR A 9 -22.06 15.78 19.50
N ILE A 10 -22.17 15.02 18.40
CA ILE A 10 -22.40 13.58 18.46
C ILE A 10 -21.21 12.81 19.06
N GLY A 11 -21.50 11.95 20.04
CA GLY A 11 -20.53 11.04 20.62
C GLY A 11 -20.12 9.91 19.66
N LYS A 12 -18.92 9.36 19.84
CA LYS A 12 -18.36 8.30 18.96
C LYS A 12 -19.28 7.08 18.80
N GLN A 13 -19.91 6.63 19.89
CA GLN A 13 -20.83 5.48 19.85
C GLN A 13 -22.12 5.79 19.07
N ALA A 14 -22.71 6.96 19.29
CA ALA A 14 -23.90 7.41 18.57
C ALA A 14 -23.59 7.59 17.07
N LEU A 15 -22.42 8.10 16.72
CA LEU A 15 -21.95 8.19 15.34
C LEU A 15 -21.80 6.80 14.70
N GLY A 16 -21.27 5.82 15.43
CA GLY A 16 -21.20 4.43 14.98
C GLY A 16 -22.58 3.83 14.67
N LYS A 17 -23.56 4.06 15.55
CA LYS A 17 -24.95 3.62 15.35
C LYS A 17 -25.59 4.31 14.15
N LEU A 18 -25.44 5.63 14.01
CA LEU A 18 -25.98 6.39 12.88
C LEU A 18 -25.41 5.90 11.54
N ARG A 19 -24.10 5.60 11.49
CA ARG A 19 -23.46 5.02 10.31
C ARG A 19 -24.03 3.63 9.97
N ARG A 20 -24.29 2.78 10.98
CA ARG A 20 -24.90 1.46 10.76
C ARG A 20 -26.31 1.58 10.18
N LEU A 21 -27.13 2.49 10.72
CA LEU A 21 -28.49 2.73 10.24
C LEU A 21 -28.48 3.17 8.77
N LYS A 22 -27.73 4.24 8.42
CA LYS A 22 -27.60 4.68 7.02
C LYS A 22 -27.08 3.57 6.10
N LEU A 23 -26.11 2.79 6.57
CA LEU A 23 -25.59 1.66 5.79
C LEU A 23 -26.68 0.62 5.53
N GLN A 24 -27.45 0.24 6.54
CA GLN A 24 -28.53 -0.73 6.38
C GLN A 24 -29.62 -0.21 5.43
N ASP A 25 -29.99 1.07 5.52
CA ASP A 25 -30.95 1.69 4.60
C ASP A 25 -30.48 1.60 3.15
N ILE A 26 -29.20 1.92 2.90
CA ILE A 26 -28.59 1.81 1.57
C ILE A 26 -28.55 0.36 1.09
N LEU A 27 -28.11 -0.57 1.95
CA LEU A 27 -28.03 -2.00 1.58
C LEU A 27 -29.41 -2.57 1.25
N ASN A 28 -30.44 -2.23 2.03
CA ASN A 28 -31.82 -2.64 1.76
C ASN A 28 -32.33 -2.02 0.45
N SER A 29 -32.05 -0.74 0.21
CA SER A 29 -32.40 -0.08 -1.05
C SER A 29 -31.75 -0.79 -2.24
N ILE A 30 -30.48 -1.18 -2.15
CA ILE A 30 -29.78 -1.93 -3.20
C ILE A 30 -30.44 -3.28 -3.50
N LEU A 31 -30.96 -3.96 -2.47
CA LEU A 31 -31.64 -5.25 -2.62
C LEU A 31 -33.01 -5.14 -3.29
N GLU A 32 -33.65 -3.98 -3.21
CA GLU A 32 -34.96 -3.70 -3.81
C GLU A 32 -34.86 -3.16 -5.25
N LEU A 33 -33.66 -2.75 -5.68
CA LEU A 33 -33.41 -2.27 -7.04
C LEU A 33 -33.56 -3.38 -8.09
N SER A 34 -33.84 -2.95 -9.33
CA SER A 34 -33.78 -3.85 -10.48
C SER A 34 -32.37 -4.43 -10.63
N GLY A 35 -32.24 -5.64 -11.21
CA GLY A 35 -30.94 -6.30 -11.35
C GLY A 35 -29.88 -5.46 -12.09
N SER A 36 -30.31 -4.61 -13.03
CA SER A 36 -29.41 -3.67 -13.74
C SER A 36 -28.92 -2.54 -12.83
N ASP A 37 -29.82 -1.94 -12.06
CA ASP A 37 -29.48 -0.82 -11.17
C ASP A 37 -28.66 -1.29 -9.97
N ALA A 38 -28.99 -2.46 -9.44
CA ALA A 38 -28.23 -3.13 -8.39
C ALA A 38 -26.81 -3.49 -8.86
N ALA A 39 -26.63 -3.88 -10.13
CA ALA A 39 -25.30 -4.14 -10.70
C ALA A 39 -24.42 -2.87 -10.74
N GLY A 40 -25.02 -1.67 -10.78
CA GLY A 40 -24.30 -0.39 -10.68
C GLY A 40 -23.56 -0.19 -9.35
N TRP A 41 -23.95 -0.91 -8.30
CA TRP A 41 -23.33 -0.88 -6.98
C TRP A 41 -22.19 -1.89 -6.79
N LEU A 42 -21.98 -2.78 -7.76
CA LEU A 42 -20.92 -3.78 -7.70
C LEU A 42 -19.57 -3.22 -8.13
N ASP A 43 -18.51 -3.94 -7.77
CA ASP A 43 -17.17 -3.70 -8.29
C ASP A 43 -17.08 -4.00 -9.80
N LYS A 44 -15.98 -3.57 -10.44
CA LYS A 44 -15.76 -3.77 -11.88
C LYS A 44 -15.87 -5.24 -12.32
N LYS A 45 -15.59 -6.17 -11.41
CA LYS A 45 -15.63 -7.62 -11.67
C LYS A 45 -17.01 -8.22 -11.37
N LYS A 46 -17.99 -7.42 -10.93
CA LYS A 46 -19.32 -7.87 -10.51
C LYS A 46 -19.27 -9.01 -9.49
N SER A 47 -18.30 -8.95 -8.56
CA SER A 47 -18.02 -10.03 -7.61
C SER A 47 -18.44 -9.73 -6.17
N ARG A 48 -18.66 -8.45 -5.86
CA ARG A 48 -19.03 -7.94 -4.53
C ARG A 48 -19.47 -6.48 -4.63
N ILE A 49 -20.05 -5.95 -3.55
CA ILE A 49 -20.44 -4.53 -3.47
C ILE A 49 -19.19 -3.66 -3.42
N ASP A 50 -19.17 -2.59 -4.22
CA ASP A 50 -18.08 -1.62 -4.25
C ASP A 50 -18.06 -0.80 -2.95
N ARG A 51 -17.05 -1.05 -2.12
CA ARG A 51 -16.91 -0.42 -0.80
C ARG A 51 -16.56 1.07 -0.88
N SER A 52 -15.98 1.53 -1.98
CA SER A 52 -15.71 2.95 -2.20
C SER A 52 -17.01 3.69 -2.49
N LYS A 53 -17.85 3.16 -3.40
CA LYS A 53 -19.18 3.72 -3.67
C LYS A 53 -20.06 3.71 -2.42
N LEU A 54 -20.04 2.59 -1.68
CA LEU A 54 -20.80 2.44 -0.44
C LEU A 54 -20.36 3.44 0.64
N ALA A 55 -19.05 3.66 0.81
CA ALA A 55 -18.53 4.64 1.77
C ALA A 55 -18.94 6.08 1.42
N ILE A 56 -18.91 6.43 0.14
CA ILE A 56 -19.37 7.74 -0.36
C ILE A 56 -20.87 7.91 -0.06
N ALA A 57 -21.68 6.90 -0.36
CA ALA A 57 -23.13 6.96 -0.16
C ALA A 57 -23.53 7.05 1.32
N VAL A 58 -22.86 6.31 2.21
CA VAL A 58 -23.10 6.39 3.67
C VAL A 58 -22.72 7.76 4.22
N GLY A 59 -21.66 8.38 3.68
CA GLY A 59 -21.16 9.67 4.15
C GLY A 59 -20.59 9.60 5.57
N LEU A 60 -20.83 10.64 6.37
CA LEU A 60 -20.45 10.68 7.80
C LEU A 60 -18.96 10.43 8.07
N ARG A 61 -18.07 10.78 7.12
CA ARG A 61 -16.63 10.49 7.14
C ARG A 61 -16.28 9.00 7.27
N VAL A 62 -17.12 8.12 6.74
CA VAL A 62 -16.83 6.68 6.65
C VAL A 62 -15.81 6.44 5.54
N LYS A 63 -14.77 5.65 5.83
CA LYS A 63 -13.80 5.19 4.82
C LYS A 63 -14.08 3.73 4.47
N PRO A 64 -13.64 3.24 3.28
CA PRO A 64 -13.78 1.84 2.90
C PRO A 64 -13.20 0.86 3.93
N ASP A 65 -12.10 1.21 4.60
CA ASP A 65 -11.50 0.38 5.64
C ASP A 65 -12.41 0.21 6.87
N ASN A 66 -13.17 1.24 7.25
CA ASN A 66 -14.13 1.15 8.34
C ASN A 66 -15.26 0.17 8.00
N LEU A 67 -15.71 0.15 6.74
CA LEU A 67 -16.70 -0.81 6.23
C LEU A 67 -16.17 -2.25 6.28
N ARG A 68 -14.88 -2.44 5.98
CA ARG A 68 -14.23 -3.75 5.98
C ARG A 68 -14.12 -4.38 7.38
N GLN A 69 -14.04 -3.56 8.43
CA GLN A 69 -13.84 -4.03 9.80
C GLN A 69 -15.15 -4.05 10.61
N SER A 70 -15.85 -2.92 10.70
CA SER A 70 -16.95 -2.76 11.66
C SER A 70 -18.33 -3.14 11.10
N PHE A 71 -18.43 -3.25 9.76
CA PHE A 71 -19.70 -3.48 9.05
C PHE A 71 -19.63 -4.68 8.10
N LYS A 72 -18.61 -5.52 8.27
CA LYS A 72 -18.33 -6.65 7.38
C LYS A 72 -19.53 -7.59 7.26
N SER A 73 -20.11 -8.00 8.40
CA SER A 73 -21.22 -8.95 8.47
C SER A 73 -22.47 -8.43 7.75
N ASP A 74 -22.82 -7.16 7.94
CA ASP A 74 -24.01 -6.55 7.34
C ASP A 74 -23.90 -6.55 5.80
N ILE A 75 -22.71 -6.23 5.29
CA ILE A 75 -22.47 -6.17 3.85
C ILE A 75 -22.33 -7.57 3.25
N GLU A 76 -21.71 -8.53 3.95
CA GLU A 76 -21.65 -9.92 3.49
C GLU A 76 -23.05 -10.56 3.42
N ALA A 77 -23.95 -10.23 4.35
CA ALA A 77 -25.35 -10.67 4.31
C ALA A 77 -26.10 -10.09 3.10
N ALA A 78 -25.89 -8.82 2.77
CA ALA A 78 -26.45 -8.20 1.57
C ALA A 78 -25.88 -8.81 0.28
N GLU A 79 -24.57 -9.03 0.22
CA GLU A 79 -23.92 -9.70 -0.92
C GLU A 79 -24.43 -11.13 -1.11
N PHE A 80 -24.68 -11.86 -0.03
CA PHE A 80 -25.29 -13.19 -0.10
C PHE A 80 -26.68 -13.15 -0.72
N LYS A 81 -27.54 -12.20 -0.32
CA LYS A 81 -28.86 -12.02 -0.94
C LYS A 81 -28.75 -11.61 -2.42
N LEU A 82 -27.82 -10.73 -2.78
CA LEU A 82 -27.58 -10.34 -4.18
C LEU A 82 -27.10 -11.52 -5.05
N ARG A 83 -26.39 -12.50 -4.47
CA ARG A 83 -26.06 -13.76 -5.16
C ARG A 83 -27.30 -14.61 -5.39
N GLN A 84 -28.18 -14.73 -4.39
CA GLN A 84 -29.45 -15.45 -4.53
C GLN A 84 -30.36 -14.82 -5.60
N LEU A 85 -30.29 -13.50 -5.78
CA LEU A 85 -31.00 -12.74 -6.82
C LEU A 85 -30.29 -12.75 -8.18
N ASN A 86 -29.20 -13.50 -8.35
CA ASN A 86 -28.38 -13.56 -9.58
C ASN A 86 -27.82 -12.21 -10.05
N VAL A 87 -27.70 -11.22 -9.16
CA VAL A 87 -27.09 -9.92 -9.47
C VAL A 87 -25.56 -10.00 -9.38
N ILE A 88 -25.05 -10.70 -8.37
CA ILE A 88 -23.63 -11.06 -8.26
C ILE A 88 -23.43 -12.43 -8.89
N ILE A 89 -22.73 -12.46 -10.02
CA ILE A 89 -22.55 -13.67 -10.84
C ILE A 89 -21.15 -14.27 -10.62
N ASN A 90 -20.16 -13.45 -10.29
CA ASN A 90 -18.77 -13.89 -10.17
C ASN A 90 -18.40 -14.11 -8.71
N ASP A 91 -17.75 -15.24 -8.43
CA ASP A 91 -17.13 -15.42 -7.13
C ASP A 91 -15.87 -14.55 -6.99
N PRO A 92 -15.65 -13.93 -5.81
CA PRO A 92 -14.46 -13.15 -5.57
C PRO A 92 -13.23 -14.08 -5.53
N LYS A 93 -12.45 -14.08 -6.61
CA LYS A 93 -11.19 -14.82 -6.68
C LYS A 93 -10.16 -14.21 -5.73
N THR A 94 -9.49 -15.06 -4.96
CA THR A 94 -8.33 -14.67 -4.15
C THR A 94 -7.16 -14.27 -5.04
N ASN A 95 -6.23 -13.46 -4.52
CA ASN A 95 -5.00 -13.11 -5.25
C ASN A 95 -4.19 -14.36 -5.64
N LYS A 96 -4.26 -15.43 -4.83
CA LYS A 96 -3.64 -16.72 -5.13
C LYS A 96 -4.30 -17.36 -6.36
N GLN A 97 -5.62 -17.48 -6.37
CA GLN A 97 -6.36 -18.04 -7.51
C GLN A 97 -6.13 -17.24 -8.80
N ILE A 98 -6.10 -15.91 -8.72
CA ILE A 98 -5.79 -15.05 -9.88
C ILE A 98 -4.35 -15.32 -10.38
N GLY A 99 -3.41 -15.48 -9.45
CA GLY A 99 -2.02 -15.84 -9.76
C GLY A 99 -1.91 -17.21 -10.45
N ASP A 100 -2.58 -18.22 -9.90
CA ASP A 100 -2.58 -19.59 -10.43
C ASP A 100 -3.22 -19.64 -11.83
N GLU A 101 -4.34 -18.95 -12.05
CA GLU A 101 -4.97 -18.83 -13.38
C GLU A 101 -4.06 -18.17 -14.41
N ASN A 102 -3.36 -17.09 -14.02
CA ASN A 102 -2.42 -16.42 -14.90
C ASN A 102 -1.24 -17.33 -15.26
N VAL A 103 -0.73 -18.11 -14.30
CA VAL A 103 0.32 -19.11 -14.54
C VAL A 103 -0.16 -20.16 -15.54
N SER A 104 -1.35 -20.74 -15.33
CA SER A 104 -1.91 -21.75 -16.23
C SER A 104 -2.13 -21.21 -17.65
N ARG A 105 -2.68 -20.00 -17.78
CA ARG A 105 -2.87 -19.34 -19.08
C ARG A 105 -1.55 -19.05 -19.78
N PHE A 106 -0.55 -18.58 -19.03
CA PHE A 106 0.77 -18.31 -19.58
C PHE A 106 1.47 -19.59 -20.06
N LEU A 107 1.39 -20.69 -19.30
CA LEU A 107 1.94 -21.98 -19.73
C LEU A 107 1.24 -22.50 -20.98
N CYS A 108 -0.08 -22.34 -21.08
CA CYS A 108 -0.84 -22.68 -22.27
C CYS A 108 -0.35 -21.88 -23.49
N PHE A 109 -0.24 -20.56 -23.36
CA PHE A 109 0.34 -19.68 -24.39
C PHE A 109 1.74 -20.12 -24.82
N ILE A 110 2.63 -20.44 -23.88
CA ILE A 110 3.99 -20.91 -24.19
C ILE A 110 3.98 -22.22 -24.97
N ASN A 111 3.14 -23.18 -24.56
CA ASN A 111 3.04 -24.46 -25.25
C ASN A 111 2.47 -24.30 -26.67
N GLU A 112 1.49 -23.43 -26.86
CA GLU A 112 0.95 -23.11 -28.20
C GLU A 112 2.02 -22.48 -29.11
N ARG A 113 2.90 -21.62 -28.58
CA ARG A 113 4.01 -21.04 -29.35
C ARG A 113 5.11 -22.04 -29.65
N LEU A 114 5.42 -22.94 -28.72
CA LEU A 114 6.38 -24.02 -28.95
C LEU A 114 5.90 -25.02 -30.01
N ALA A 115 4.59 -25.24 -30.13
CA ALA A 115 4.01 -26.07 -31.16
C ALA A 115 3.95 -25.39 -32.55
N ASN A 116 4.35 -24.12 -32.66
CA ASN A 116 4.30 -23.35 -33.90
C ASN A 116 5.72 -23.09 -34.43
N ASP A 117 6.13 -23.85 -35.45
CA ASP A 117 7.45 -23.73 -36.11
C ASP A 117 7.67 -22.39 -36.83
N GLY A 118 6.60 -21.62 -37.06
CA GLY A 118 6.64 -20.28 -37.62
C GLY A 118 6.89 -19.18 -36.59
N TYR A 119 6.79 -19.49 -35.29
CA TYR A 119 6.94 -18.51 -34.24
C TYR A 119 8.41 -18.15 -33.99
N GLU A 120 8.70 -16.85 -33.91
CA GLU A 120 10.04 -16.34 -33.63
C GLU A 120 10.14 -15.90 -32.16
N TRP A 121 11.06 -16.53 -31.43
CA TRP A 121 11.25 -16.24 -30.02
C TRP A 121 12.06 -14.95 -29.82
N PRO A 122 11.58 -14.00 -28.99
CA PRO A 122 12.27 -12.75 -28.76
C PRO A 122 13.51 -12.98 -27.89
N VAL A 123 14.69 -12.63 -28.40
CA VAL A 123 15.96 -12.75 -27.66
C VAL A 123 16.58 -11.40 -27.35
N ASN A 124 17.25 -11.31 -26.21
CA ASN A 124 17.98 -10.13 -25.76
C ASN A 124 19.39 -10.05 -26.36
N ASN A 125 20.08 -8.96 -26.06
CA ASN A 125 21.50 -8.74 -26.40
C ASN A 125 22.46 -9.87 -25.97
N LYS A 126 22.08 -10.68 -24.96
CA LYS A 126 22.85 -11.84 -24.46
C LYS A 126 22.39 -13.17 -25.07
N LYS A 127 21.58 -13.15 -26.14
CA LYS A 127 21.01 -14.32 -26.81
C LYS A 127 20.18 -15.24 -25.90
N ARG A 128 19.53 -14.65 -24.89
CA ARG A 128 18.56 -15.33 -24.01
C ARG A 128 17.17 -14.79 -24.24
N LEU A 129 16.16 -15.52 -23.81
CA LEU A 129 14.77 -15.15 -23.93
C LEU A 129 14.51 -13.78 -23.27
N TYR A 130 13.91 -12.88 -24.04
CA TYR A 130 13.56 -11.55 -23.57
C TYR A 130 12.21 -11.58 -22.84
N HIS A 131 12.26 -11.82 -21.52
CA HIS A 131 11.09 -12.03 -20.67
C HIS A 131 10.05 -10.90 -20.71
N LYS A 132 10.48 -9.64 -20.83
CA LYS A 132 9.57 -8.49 -20.92
C LYS A 132 8.78 -8.52 -22.24
N LYS A 133 9.44 -8.85 -23.36
CA LYS A 133 8.80 -8.94 -24.68
C LYS A 133 7.85 -10.14 -24.77
N ILE A 134 8.21 -11.30 -24.23
CA ILE A 134 7.27 -12.43 -24.25
C ILE A 134 6.03 -12.15 -23.41
N TRP A 135 6.17 -11.41 -22.31
CA TRP A 135 5.03 -10.94 -21.53
C TRP A 135 4.15 -9.97 -22.31
N SER A 136 4.77 -9.11 -23.14
CA SER A 136 4.05 -8.21 -24.05
C SER A 136 3.18 -8.95 -25.05
N PHE A 137 3.68 -10.05 -25.60
CA PHE A 137 2.94 -10.89 -26.53
C PHE A 137 1.80 -11.65 -25.85
N PHE A 138 2.00 -12.09 -24.60
CA PHE A 138 0.95 -12.73 -23.83
C PHE A 138 -0.20 -11.77 -23.46
N LEU A 139 0.13 -10.52 -23.11
CA LEU A 139 -0.86 -9.51 -22.75
C LEU A 139 -1.50 -8.81 -23.94
N ASP A 140 -0.95 -8.97 -25.14
CA ASP A 140 -1.30 -8.21 -26.34
C ASP A 140 -1.19 -6.69 -26.08
N GLN A 141 -0.03 -6.28 -25.57
CA GLN A 141 0.25 -4.89 -25.22
C GLN A 141 1.62 -4.43 -25.77
N PRO A 142 1.77 -3.13 -26.11
CA PRO A 142 3.07 -2.55 -26.43
C PRO A 142 4.08 -2.77 -25.30
N ILE A 143 5.36 -2.95 -25.65
CA ILE A 143 6.40 -3.23 -24.65
C ILE A 143 6.68 -2.01 -23.74
N GLU A 144 6.42 -0.82 -24.25
CA GLU A 144 6.57 0.47 -23.58
C GLU A 144 5.62 0.60 -22.38
N ASP A 145 4.44 -0.03 -22.45
CA ASP A 145 3.45 -0.03 -21.38
C ASP A 145 3.78 -1.05 -20.26
N ILE A 146 4.76 -1.91 -20.52
CA ILE A 146 5.14 -2.98 -19.61
C ILE A 146 6.35 -2.54 -18.80
N LYS A 147 6.15 -2.38 -17.49
CA LYS A 147 7.24 -2.01 -16.60
C LYS A 147 8.26 -3.14 -16.39
N SER A 148 7.76 -4.36 -16.21
CA SER A 148 8.60 -5.53 -15.93
C SER A 148 7.88 -6.83 -16.27
N ALA A 149 8.65 -7.89 -16.50
CA ALA A 149 8.11 -9.25 -16.50
C ALA A 149 7.49 -9.58 -15.12
N PRO A 150 6.46 -10.46 -15.07
CA PRO A 150 5.79 -10.77 -13.83
C PRO A 150 6.66 -11.66 -12.93
N THR A 151 6.51 -11.49 -11.61
CA THR A 151 7.36 -12.19 -10.63
C THR A 151 7.17 -13.70 -10.62
N PHE A 152 6.07 -14.23 -11.16
CA PHE A 152 5.86 -15.68 -11.24
C PHE A 152 6.81 -16.35 -12.25
N PHE A 153 7.44 -15.61 -13.18
CA PHE A 153 8.47 -16.17 -14.07
C PHE A 153 9.66 -16.73 -13.30
N SER A 154 10.00 -16.15 -12.15
CA SER A 154 11.09 -16.61 -11.30
C SER A 154 10.63 -17.39 -10.07
N ARG A 155 9.41 -17.16 -9.59
CA ARG A 155 8.88 -17.77 -8.36
C ARG A 155 8.13 -19.09 -8.59
N ASN A 156 7.48 -19.27 -9.74
CA ASN A 156 6.79 -20.52 -10.03
C ASN A 156 7.76 -21.50 -10.70
N ALA A 157 8.00 -22.66 -10.08
CA ALA A 157 8.99 -23.63 -10.55
C ALA A 157 8.71 -24.11 -11.99
N THR A 158 7.45 -24.45 -12.29
CA THR A 158 7.04 -24.94 -13.61
C THR A 158 7.24 -23.90 -14.70
N VAL A 159 6.86 -22.64 -14.45
CA VAL A 159 7.10 -21.55 -15.43
C VAL A 159 8.59 -21.33 -15.62
N LYS A 160 9.35 -21.27 -14.53
CA LYS A 160 10.78 -21.05 -14.56
C LYS A 160 11.51 -22.13 -15.35
N GLU A 161 11.22 -23.40 -15.10
CA GLU A 161 11.77 -24.54 -15.83
C GLU A 161 11.44 -24.45 -17.32
N LYS A 162 10.18 -24.15 -17.65
CA LYS A 162 9.76 -24.02 -19.05
C LYS A 162 10.50 -22.90 -19.80
N LEU A 163 10.73 -21.76 -19.16
CA LEU A 163 11.50 -20.66 -19.75
C LEU A 163 12.99 -21.02 -19.91
N ILE A 164 13.55 -21.79 -18.97
CA ILE A 164 14.93 -22.31 -19.07
C ILE A 164 15.03 -23.32 -20.23
N ASP A 165 14.05 -24.20 -20.40
CA ASP A 165 14.02 -25.14 -21.52
C ASP A 165 14.03 -24.39 -22.86
N ILE A 166 13.25 -23.31 -22.97
CA ILE A 166 13.26 -22.45 -24.16
C ILE A 166 14.62 -21.80 -24.37
N ASP A 167 15.26 -21.27 -23.31
CA ASP A 167 16.62 -20.75 -23.39
C ASP A 167 17.61 -21.81 -23.92
N LEU A 168 17.48 -23.06 -23.48
CA LEU A 168 18.31 -24.16 -23.97
C LEU A 168 18.02 -24.47 -25.46
N MET A 169 16.76 -24.48 -25.87
CA MET A 169 16.38 -24.66 -27.28
C MET A 169 16.93 -23.53 -28.16
N ILE A 170 16.91 -22.30 -27.68
CA ILE A 170 17.50 -21.13 -28.34
C ILE A 170 19.02 -21.33 -28.53
N VAL A 171 19.73 -21.73 -27.48
CA VAL A 171 21.19 -21.97 -27.54
C VAL A 171 21.53 -23.10 -28.52
N LYS A 172 20.69 -24.14 -28.60
CA LYS A 172 20.85 -25.25 -29.53
C LYS A 172 20.37 -24.95 -30.96
N ASN A 173 19.84 -23.75 -31.22
CA ASN A 173 19.20 -23.36 -32.49
C ASN A 173 18.03 -24.29 -32.90
N GLU A 174 17.31 -24.85 -31.93
CA GLU A 174 16.14 -25.71 -32.17
C GLU A 174 14.87 -24.89 -32.46
N VAL A 175 14.89 -23.57 -32.16
CA VAL A 175 13.78 -22.64 -32.41
C VAL A 175 14.25 -21.40 -33.16
N LYS A 176 13.34 -20.79 -33.94
CA LYS A 176 13.60 -19.51 -34.61
C LYS A 176 13.63 -18.37 -33.59
N THR A 177 14.47 -17.38 -33.82
CA THR A 177 14.65 -16.24 -32.91
C THR A 177 14.64 -14.92 -33.66
N ILE A 178 14.16 -13.88 -32.97
CA ILE A 178 14.21 -12.49 -33.41
C ILE A 178 14.92 -11.65 -32.35
N CYS A 179 15.90 -10.86 -32.79
CA CYS A 179 16.81 -10.14 -31.90
C CYS A 179 16.26 -8.76 -31.51
N TYR A 180 16.22 -8.47 -30.21
CA TYR A 180 15.85 -7.18 -29.62
C TYR A 180 17.03 -6.56 -28.84
N ALA A 181 18.24 -6.65 -29.39
CA ALA A 181 19.46 -6.22 -28.70
C ALA A 181 19.45 -4.72 -28.34
N SER A 182 18.92 -3.86 -29.20
CA SER A 182 18.81 -2.42 -28.98
C SER A 182 17.89 -2.08 -27.81
N GLU A 183 16.69 -2.65 -27.80
CA GLU A 183 15.65 -2.42 -26.80
C GLU A 183 16.09 -2.96 -25.43
N THR A 184 16.76 -4.11 -25.43
CA THR A 184 17.30 -4.70 -24.20
C THR A 184 18.48 -3.94 -23.65
N ALA A 185 19.35 -3.38 -24.49
CA ALA A 185 20.43 -2.51 -24.02
C ALA A 185 19.88 -1.24 -23.34
N LEU A 186 18.81 -0.65 -23.89
CA LEU A 186 18.15 0.52 -23.28
C LEU A 186 17.51 0.19 -21.93
N ASP A 187 16.79 -0.94 -21.85
CA ASP A 187 16.21 -1.43 -20.59
C ASP A 187 17.31 -1.67 -19.52
N GLU A 188 18.42 -2.33 -19.88
CA GLU A 188 19.54 -2.59 -18.96
C GLU A 188 20.22 -1.30 -18.48
N MET A 189 20.39 -0.31 -19.37
CA MET A 189 20.92 1.00 -19.01
C MET A 189 19.99 1.73 -18.02
N GLN A 190 18.68 1.71 -18.28
CA GLN A 190 17.70 2.32 -17.40
C GLN A 190 17.70 1.65 -16.02
N GLU A 191 17.70 0.31 -15.95
CA GLU A 191 17.76 -0.43 -14.68
C GLU A 191 19.04 -0.12 -13.89
N THR A 192 20.19 -0.07 -14.58
CA THR A 192 21.50 0.20 -13.95
C THR A 192 21.56 1.60 -13.36
N MET A 193 21.15 2.63 -14.11
CA MET A 193 21.12 4.01 -13.61
C MET A 193 20.13 4.17 -12.45
N THR A 194 18.95 3.56 -12.55
CA THR A 194 17.93 3.62 -11.50
C THR A 194 18.41 2.93 -10.22
N SER A 195 19.08 1.77 -10.35
CA SER A 195 19.67 1.04 -9.22
C SER A 195 20.76 1.85 -8.52
N ALA A 196 21.65 2.49 -9.28
CA ALA A 196 22.68 3.37 -8.73
C ALA A 196 22.07 4.57 -7.97
N ALA A 197 21.04 5.21 -8.53
CA ALA A 197 20.32 6.29 -7.88
C ALA A 197 19.64 5.84 -6.57
N ILE A 198 18.97 4.68 -6.57
CA ILE A 198 18.35 4.10 -5.37
C ILE A 198 19.41 3.80 -4.30
N SER A 199 20.56 3.25 -4.68
CA SER A 199 21.65 2.97 -3.76
C SER A 199 22.15 4.25 -3.08
N LYS A 200 22.37 5.32 -3.86
CA LYS A 200 22.76 6.63 -3.35
C LYS A 200 21.72 7.22 -2.39
N LEU A 201 20.43 7.13 -2.73
CA LEU A 201 19.34 7.59 -1.86
C LEU A 201 19.29 6.81 -0.53
N ARG A 202 19.50 5.50 -0.57
CA ARG A 202 19.56 4.67 0.66
C ARG A 202 20.73 5.09 1.55
N GLN A 203 21.88 5.41 0.96
CA GLN A 203 23.04 5.90 1.69
C GLN A 203 22.74 7.26 2.36
N GLN A 204 22.16 8.21 1.63
CA GLN A 204 21.76 9.50 2.18
C GLN A 204 20.74 9.37 3.32
N VAL A 205 19.75 8.48 3.18
CA VAL A 205 18.78 8.20 4.25
C VAL A 205 19.46 7.63 5.49
N LYS A 206 20.48 6.79 5.32
CA LYS A 206 21.27 6.26 6.43
C LYS A 206 22.03 7.37 7.15
N GLU A 207 22.74 8.22 6.41
CA GLU A 207 23.49 9.36 6.94
C GLU A 207 22.59 10.33 7.72
N VAL A 208 21.43 10.69 7.16
CA VAL A 208 20.45 11.58 7.83
C VAL A 208 19.88 10.94 9.10
N ARG A 209 19.66 9.62 9.12
CA ARG A 209 19.21 8.93 10.33
C ARG A 209 20.26 8.95 11.43
N GLU A 210 21.53 8.75 11.09
CA GLU A 210 22.64 8.81 12.04
C GLU A 210 22.79 10.23 12.61
N GLN A 211 22.71 11.27 11.77
CA GLN A 211 22.70 12.66 12.21
C GLN A 211 21.53 12.96 13.16
N LEU A 212 20.31 12.50 12.83
CA LEU A 212 19.13 12.70 13.67
C LEU A 212 19.25 12.02 15.04
N VAL A 213 19.90 10.85 15.10
CA VAL A 213 20.18 10.17 16.37
C VAL A 213 21.18 11.00 17.18
N GLY A 214 22.26 11.47 16.55
CA GLY A 214 23.24 12.35 17.21
C GLY A 214 22.62 13.64 17.75
N GLU A 215 21.78 14.31 16.97
CA GLU A 215 21.06 15.51 17.42
C GLU A 215 20.11 15.23 18.59
N ARG A 216 19.45 14.07 18.60
CA ARG A 216 18.57 13.68 19.71
C ARG A 216 19.34 13.41 20.99
N GLU A 217 20.50 12.77 20.89
CA GLU A 217 21.38 12.53 22.04
C GLU A 217 21.94 13.84 22.59
N GLU A 218 22.40 14.74 21.71
CA GLU A 218 22.90 16.06 22.11
C GLU A 218 21.80 16.91 22.74
N ARG A 219 20.60 16.92 22.16
CA ARG A 219 19.45 17.63 22.73
C ARG A 219 19.11 17.11 24.13
N LYS A 220 19.14 15.79 24.35
CA LYS A 220 18.88 15.20 25.67
C LYS A 220 19.96 15.61 26.68
N ARG A 221 21.22 15.71 26.25
CA ARG A 221 22.33 16.20 27.09
C ARG A 221 22.08 17.65 27.51
N LEU A 222 21.79 18.52 26.54
CA LEU A 222 21.52 19.94 26.78
C LEU A 222 20.27 20.17 27.64
N GLU A 223 19.21 19.39 27.46
CA GLU A 223 18.00 19.45 28.29
C GLU A 223 18.31 19.10 29.75
N SER A 224 19.18 18.12 29.98
CA SER A 224 19.61 17.69 31.32
C SER A 224 20.48 18.75 31.99
N GLU A 225 21.39 19.37 31.24
CA GLU A 225 22.24 20.48 31.72
C GLU A 225 21.41 21.72 32.07
N ASN A 226 20.44 22.09 31.21
CA ASN A 226 19.51 23.19 31.48
C ASN A 226 18.70 22.95 32.75
N HIS A 227 18.25 21.71 32.97
CA HIS A 227 17.49 21.37 34.18
C HIS A 227 18.35 21.51 35.44
N ALA A 228 19.60 21.06 35.41
CA ALA A 228 20.53 21.23 36.52
C ALA A 228 20.76 22.72 36.85
N LEU A 229 20.97 23.55 35.83
CA LEU A 229 21.14 25.01 36.00
C LEU A 229 19.89 25.69 36.55
N GLN A 230 18.69 25.24 36.15
CA GLN A 230 17.44 25.77 36.70
C GLN A 230 17.31 25.47 38.21
N ILE A 231 17.63 24.25 38.63
CA ILE A 231 17.64 23.87 40.05
C ILE A 231 18.64 24.74 40.82
N GLU A 232 19.84 24.94 40.27
CA GLU A 232 20.87 25.77 40.91
C GLU A 232 20.42 27.23 41.06
N LEU A 233 19.82 27.81 40.01
CA LEU A 233 19.23 29.15 40.04
C LEU A 233 18.12 29.30 41.09
N GLU A 234 17.26 28.29 41.23
CA GLU A 234 16.21 28.30 42.25
C GLU A 234 16.79 28.25 43.67
N GLN A 235 17.85 27.44 43.88
CA GLN A 235 18.57 27.39 45.16
C GLN A 235 19.23 28.73 45.50
N TYR A 236 19.89 29.38 44.53
CA TYR A 236 20.45 30.72 44.73
C TYR A 236 19.36 31.74 45.08
N LYS A 237 18.25 31.77 44.33
CA LYS A 237 17.11 32.67 44.63
C LYS A 237 16.52 32.42 46.01
N ALA A 238 16.43 31.16 46.45
CA ALA A 238 15.96 30.82 47.79
C ALA A 238 16.93 31.30 48.87
N ARG A 239 18.24 31.14 48.67
CA ARG A 239 19.28 31.66 49.58
C ARG A 239 19.26 33.18 49.67
N ASP A 240 19.15 33.88 48.54
CA ASP A 240 19.07 35.35 48.52
C ASP A 240 17.83 35.86 49.26
N LYS A 241 16.66 35.25 49.02
CA LYS A 241 15.44 35.57 49.77
C LYS A 241 15.61 35.33 51.27
N ALA A 242 16.24 34.22 51.66
CA ALA A 242 16.51 33.92 53.06
C ALA A 242 17.42 34.98 53.70
N MET A 243 18.51 35.37 53.03
CA MET A 243 19.42 36.43 53.51
C MET A 243 18.74 37.80 53.59
N GLN A 244 17.89 38.17 52.63
CA GLN A 244 17.12 39.40 52.69
C GLN A 244 16.11 39.37 53.85
N SER A 245 15.43 38.24 54.08
CA SER A 245 14.46 38.10 55.17
C SER A 245 15.12 38.13 56.56
N SER A 246 16.30 37.54 56.72
CA SER A 246 17.05 37.58 57.99
C SER A 246 17.65 38.95 58.25
N SER A 247 18.09 39.68 57.22
CA SER A 247 18.54 41.06 57.33
C SER A 247 17.41 42.02 57.76
N ILE A 248 16.20 41.85 57.21
CA ILE A 248 15.01 42.62 57.62
C ILE A 248 14.57 42.26 59.05
N ALA A 249 14.64 40.99 59.44
CA ALA A 249 14.33 40.55 60.80
C ALA A 249 15.33 41.11 61.83
N GLY A 250 16.63 41.11 61.52
CA GLY A 250 17.67 41.71 62.36
C GLY A 250 17.50 43.22 62.55
N LEU A 251 17.07 43.93 61.49
CA LEU A 251 16.77 45.37 61.57
C LEU A 251 15.56 45.70 62.44
N LYS A 252 14.50 44.86 62.38
CA LYS A 252 13.29 45.03 63.22
C LYS A 252 13.55 44.77 64.70
N VAL A 253 14.46 43.85 65.03
CA VAL A 253 14.83 43.59 66.44
C VAL A 253 15.70 44.70 67.00
N ALA A 254 16.59 45.30 66.19
CA ALA A 254 17.42 46.43 66.63
C ALA A 254 16.64 47.75 66.80
N GLY A 255 15.51 47.92 66.09
CA GLY A 255 14.64 49.10 66.23
C GLY A 255 13.61 49.02 67.37
N ALA A 256 13.58 47.94 68.14
CA ALA A 256 12.66 47.72 69.26
C ALA A 256 13.33 47.88 70.65
N HIS A 257 14.55 48.43 70.69
CA HIS A 257 15.29 48.78 71.90
C HIS A 257 15.38 50.30 72.09
#